data_AF-A0A3M1ZXJ9-F1
#
_entry.id   AF-A0A3M1ZXJ9-F1
#
_cell.length_a   1.000
_cell.length_b   1.000
_cell.length_c   1.000
_cell.angle_alpha   90.00
_cell.angle_beta   90.00
_cell.angle_gamma   90.00
#
_symmetry.space_group_name_H-M   'P 1'
#
loop_
_entity.id
_entity.type
_entity.pdbx_description
1 polymer ?
#
loop_
_entity_poly.entity_id
_entity_poly.type
_entity_poly.pdbx_seq_one_letter_code
_entity_poly.pdbx_strand_id
1 'polypeptide(L)'
;MDEKRPFAPCDPSANLLKLEHMSDKWIRASDIGEYLYCRRAWWLRRVQHVPSRNIQALNRGTQFHQQHGRLYTHALWAKRLAYLVLFIVLTLLAFQLFMGILPT
;
A
#
# COMPACT_ATOMS: atom_id res chain seq x y z
N MET A 1 -40.29 20.60 8.92
CA MET A 1 -39.41 21.28 9.89
C MET A 1 -38.43 20.24 10.37
N ASP A 2 -37.33 20.05 9.64
CA ASP A 2 -36.27 19.10 10.00
C ASP A 2 -35.17 19.83 10.75
N GLU A 3 -35.09 19.54 12.05
CA GLU A 3 -34.15 20.10 13.00
C GLU A 3 -32.72 19.60 12.68
N LYS A 4 -31.92 20.45 12.04
CA LYS A 4 -30.50 20.19 11.79
C LYS A 4 -29.75 20.19 13.11
N ARG A 5 -29.37 19.00 13.59
CA ARG A 5 -28.46 18.86 14.74
C ARG A 5 -27.13 19.58 14.50
N PRO A 6 -26.63 20.40 15.45
CA PRO A 6 -25.30 20.99 15.36
C PRO A 6 -24.22 19.90 15.42
N PHE A 7 -23.30 19.91 14.48
CA PHE A 7 -22.10 19.07 14.49
C PHE A 7 -21.12 19.67 15.51
N ALA A 8 -20.97 19.04 16.66
CA ALA A 8 -19.96 19.43 17.66
C ALA A 8 -18.56 19.07 17.15
N PRO A 9 -17.56 19.98 17.22
CA PRO A 9 -16.18 19.65 16.87
C PRO A 9 -15.50 18.96 18.05
N CYS A 10 -14.99 17.74 17.84
CA CYS A 10 -13.93 17.19 18.67
C CYS A 10 -12.61 17.72 18.15
N ASP A 11 -11.92 18.54 18.95
CA ASP A 11 -10.63 19.15 18.61
C ASP A 11 -9.46 18.37 19.26
N PRO A 12 -8.56 17.75 18.48
CA PRO A 12 -7.25 17.28 18.91
C PRO A 12 -6.09 18.00 18.17
N SER A 13 -6.31 19.20 17.62
CA SER A 13 -5.65 19.70 16.40
C SER A 13 -4.27 20.35 16.54
N ALA A 14 -3.60 20.32 17.69
CA ALA A 14 -2.29 20.99 17.78
C ALA A 14 -1.19 20.29 16.94
N ASN A 15 -1.36 19.00 16.60
CA ASN A 15 -0.41 18.23 15.77
C ASN A 15 -0.94 17.80 14.38
N LEU A 16 -2.23 18.01 14.08
CA LEU A 16 -2.88 17.50 12.86
C LEU A 16 -2.67 18.39 11.63
N LEU A 17 -2.50 19.71 11.83
CA LEU A 17 -2.33 20.68 10.74
C LEU A 17 -1.11 20.39 9.85
N LYS A 18 -0.06 19.77 10.38
CA LYS A 18 1.17 19.48 9.64
C LYS A 18 1.08 18.21 8.77
N LEU A 19 0.12 17.32 9.07
CA LEU A 19 -0.10 16.08 8.32
C LEU A 19 -1.15 16.25 7.22
N GLU A 20 -2.15 17.11 7.42
CA GLU A 20 -3.21 17.36 6.45
C GLU A 20 -2.68 18.04 5.17
N HIS A 21 -1.80 19.04 5.31
CA HIS A 21 -1.25 19.79 4.17
C HIS A 21 -0.38 18.95 3.21
N MET A 22 0.25 17.88 3.68
CA MET A 22 1.05 17.00 2.82
C MET A 22 0.19 16.08 1.95
N SER A 23 -1.04 15.80 2.37
CA SER A 23 -1.97 14.96 1.62
C SER A 23 -2.44 15.66 0.35
N ASP A 24 -2.62 16.98 0.36
CA ASP A 24 -3.12 17.73 -0.80
C ASP A 24 -2.16 17.82 -1.98
N LYS A 25 -0.85 17.73 -1.70
CA LYS A 25 0.18 17.82 -2.73
C LYS A 25 0.24 16.61 -3.67
N TRP A 26 -0.23 15.45 -3.23
CA TRP A 26 -0.12 14.20 -3.99
C TRP A 26 -1.45 13.46 -4.07
N ILE A 27 -1.76 12.92 -5.25
CA ILE A 27 -2.92 12.04 -5.45
C ILE A 27 -2.47 10.60 -5.14
N ARG A 28 -3.11 9.95 -4.17
CA ARG A 28 -2.83 8.55 -3.84
C ARG A 28 -3.56 7.62 -4.80
N ALA A 29 -3.06 6.40 -5.00
CA ALA A 29 -3.77 5.38 -5.76
C ALA A 29 -5.20 5.12 -5.22
N SER A 30 -5.37 5.19 -3.91
CA SER A 30 -6.69 5.07 -3.28
C SER A 30 -7.62 6.24 -3.59
N ASP A 31 -7.09 7.44 -3.82
CA ASP A 31 -7.89 8.60 -4.23
C ASP A 31 -8.41 8.43 -5.67
N ILE A 32 -7.60 7.86 -6.57
CA ILE A 32 -8.01 7.53 -7.94
C ILE A 32 -9.13 6.49 -7.92
N GLY A 33 -8.96 5.41 -7.14
CA GLY A 33 -9.98 4.38 -6.99
C GLY A 33 -11.30 4.94 -6.44
N GLU A 34 -11.23 5.83 -5.46
CA GLU A 34 -12.41 6.50 -4.91
C GLU A 34 -13.08 7.44 -5.93
N TYR A 35 -12.31 8.17 -6.73
CA TYR A 35 -12.86 9.01 -7.80
C TYR A 35 -13.57 8.19 -8.87
N LEU A 36 -12.97 7.08 -9.31
CA LEU A 36 -13.56 6.16 -10.29
C LEU A 36 -14.84 5.50 -9.76
N TYR A 37 -14.87 5.13 -8.47
CA TYR A 37 -16.06 4.58 -7.83
C TYR A 37 -17.17 5.64 -7.66
N CYS A 38 -16.85 6.79 -7.04
CA CYS A 38 -17.77 7.89 -6.85
C CYS A 38 -17.04 9.23 -6.71
N ARG A 39 -17.10 10.03 -7.77
CA ARG A 39 -16.54 11.40 -7.82
C ARG A 39 -17.03 12.31 -6.69
N ARG A 40 -18.31 12.19 -6.30
CA ARG A 40 -18.88 12.99 -5.20
C ARG A 40 -18.27 12.59 -3.86
N ALA A 41 -18.10 11.29 -3.58
CA ALA A 41 -17.48 10.82 -2.35
C ALA A 41 -16.03 11.30 -2.26
N TRP A 42 -15.28 11.17 -3.36
CA TRP A 42 -13.93 11.71 -3.47
C TRP A 42 -13.87 13.21 -3.19
N TRP A 43 -14.75 14.02 -3.79
CA TRP A 43 -14.77 15.47 -3.57
C TRP A 43 -15.12 15.85 -2.13
N LEU A 44 -16.09 15.16 -1.53
CA LEU A 44 -16.46 15.35 -0.12
C LEU A 44 -15.27 15.03 0.80
N ARG A 45 -14.55 13.93 0.54
CA ARG A 45 -13.39 13.53 1.34
C ARG A 45 -12.19 14.44 1.12
N ARG A 46 -11.86 14.77 -0.13
CA ARG A 46 -10.61 15.47 -0.50
C ARG A 46 -10.70 16.98 -0.41
N VAL A 47 -11.83 17.57 -0.83
CA VAL A 47 -12.00 19.03 -0.86
C VAL A 47 -12.69 19.52 0.41
N GLN A 48 -13.77 18.85 0.82
CA GLN A 48 -14.52 19.25 2.01
C GLN A 48 -14.06 18.59 3.30
N HIS A 49 -13.07 17.69 3.24
CA HIS A 49 -12.53 16.99 4.42
C HIS A 49 -13.61 16.25 5.23
N VAL A 50 -14.70 15.83 4.56
CA VAL A 50 -15.81 15.12 5.18
C VAL A 50 -15.45 13.63 5.30
N PRO A 51 -15.40 13.07 6.52
CA PRO A 51 -15.06 11.67 6.71
C PRO A 51 -16.18 10.77 6.17
N SER A 52 -15.79 9.62 5.63
CA SER A 52 -16.77 8.62 5.20
C SER A 52 -17.56 8.09 6.41
N ARG A 53 -18.86 7.87 6.25
CA ARG A 53 -19.67 7.21 7.31
C ARG A 53 -19.48 5.69 7.35
N ASN A 54 -18.93 5.10 6.28
CA ASN A 54 -18.77 3.65 6.13
C ASN A 54 -17.35 3.18 6.51
N ILE A 55 -16.83 3.67 7.65
CA ILE A 55 -15.47 3.36 8.12
C ILE A 55 -15.29 1.85 8.33
N GLN A 56 -16.32 1.14 8.78
CA GLN A 56 -16.22 -0.30 9.01
C GLN A 56 -15.96 -1.09 7.73
N ALA A 57 -16.70 -0.83 6.65
CA ALA A 57 -16.45 -1.52 5.38
C ALA A 57 -15.09 -1.14 4.80
N LEU A 58 -14.69 0.14 4.92
CA LEU A 58 -13.40 0.64 4.46
C LEU A 58 -12.23 -0.08 5.18
N ASN A 59 -12.34 -0.24 6.50
CA ASN A 59 -11.36 -0.93 7.32
C ASN A 59 -11.27 -2.42 6.97
N ARG A 60 -12.41 -3.09 6.76
CA ARG A 60 -12.42 -4.50 6.32
C ARG A 60 -11.73 -4.66 4.97
N GLY A 61 -12.03 -3.79 4.00
CA GLY A 61 -11.36 -3.80 2.69
C GLY A 61 -9.85 -3.58 2.81
N THR A 62 -9.44 -2.65 3.68
CA THR A 62 -8.03 -2.34 3.93
C THR A 62 -7.29 -3.53 4.55
N GLN A 63 -7.90 -4.19 5.55
CA GLN A 63 -7.33 -5.37 6.18
C GLN A 63 -7.19 -6.54 5.20
N PHE A 64 -8.19 -6.75 4.34
CA PHE A 64 -8.14 -7.76 3.30
C PHE A 64 -6.97 -7.51 2.33
N HIS A 65 -6.80 -6.28 1.84
CA HIS A 65 -5.66 -5.93 0.98
C HIS A 65 -4.31 -6.12 1.67
N GLN A 66 -4.19 -5.77 2.95
CA GLN A 66 -2.97 -5.99 3.72
C GLN A 66 -2.66 -7.49 3.87
N GLN A 67 -3.68 -8.31 4.16
CA GLN A 67 -3.52 -9.75 4.28
C GLN A 67 -3.10 -10.37 2.95
N HIS A 68 -3.75 -9.98 1.85
CA HIS A 68 -3.40 -10.45 0.52
C HIS A 68 -1.96 -10.06 0.14
N GLY A 69 -1.56 -8.82 0.45
CA GLY A 69 -0.19 -8.34 0.22
C GLY A 69 0.88 -9.14 0.98
N ARG A 70 0.58 -9.64 2.18
CA ARG A 70 1.50 -10.49 2.96
C ARG A 70 1.78 -11.83 2.28
N LEU A 71 0.79 -12.45 1.63
CA LEU A 71 1.03 -13.72 0.91
C LEU A 71 2.01 -13.52 -0.25
N TYR A 72 1.91 -12.38 -0.94
CA TYR A 72 2.80 -12.03 -2.04
C TYR A 72 4.25 -11.79 -1.58
N THR A 73 4.46 -11.20 -0.39
CA THR A 73 5.82 -10.97 0.10
C THR A 73 6.55 -12.29 0.39
N HIS A 74 5.88 -13.27 0.99
CA HIS A 74 6.46 -14.60 1.21
C HIS A 74 6.86 -15.29 -0.10
N ALA A 75 5.98 -15.24 -1.12
CA ALA A 75 6.27 -15.79 -2.44
C ALA A 75 7.48 -15.10 -3.10
N LEU A 76 7.60 -13.78 -2.98
CA LEU A 76 8.76 -13.03 -3.48
C LEU A 76 10.06 -13.44 -2.79
N TRP A 77 10.04 -13.62 -1.47
CA TRP A 77 11.22 -14.07 -0.72
C TRP A 77 11.64 -15.49 -1.13
N ALA A 78 10.70 -16.42 -1.22
CA ALA A 78 10.98 -17.78 -1.70
C ALA A 78 11.58 -17.77 -3.11
N LYS A 79 11.02 -16.95 -4.02
CA LYS A 79 11.54 -16.79 -5.38
C LYS A 79 12.96 -16.22 -5.40
N ARG A 80 13.25 -15.22 -4.57
CA ARG A 80 14.60 -14.62 -4.46
C ARG A 80 15.62 -15.65 -3.97
N LEU A 81 15.27 -16.44 -2.96
CA LEU A 81 16.13 -17.51 -2.46
C LEU A 81 16.39 -18.58 -3.53
N ALA A 82 15.35 -19.00 -4.26
CA ALA A 82 15.49 -19.95 -5.36
C ALA A 82 16.47 -19.45 -6.43
N TYR A 83 16.38 -18.19 -6.84
CA TYR A 83 17.31 -17.61 -7.81
C TYR A 83 18.74 -17.47 -7.26
N LEU A 84 18.90 -17.16 -5.98
CA LEU A 84 20.22 -17.09 -5.33
C LEU A 84 20.88 -18.47 -5.32
N VAL A 85 20.16 -19.51 -4.90
CA VAL A 85 20.64 -20.89 -4.91
C VAL A 85 21.00 -21.33 -6.33
N LEU A 86 20.12 -21.08 -7.30
CA LEU A 86 20.39 -21.38 -8.71
C LEU A 86 21.66 -20.71 -9.20
N PHE A 87 21.86 -19.43 -8.87
CA PHE A 87 23.06 -18.69 -9.24
C PHE A 87 24.33 -19.33 -8.65
N ILE A 88 24.33 -19.70 -7.36
CA ILE A 88 25.47 -20.38 -6.72
C ILE A 88 25.79 -21.71 -7.40
N VAL A 89 24.77 -22.50 -7.73
CA VAL A 89 24.98 -23.80 -8.40
C VAL A 89 25.62 -23.59 -9.77
N LEU A 90 25.13 -22.61 -10.54
CA LEU A 90 25.66 -22.31 -11.86
C LEU A 90 27.10 -21.79 -11.80
N THR A 91 27.45 -20.94 -10.82
CA THR A 91 28.82 -20.43 -10.68
C THR A 91 29.80 -21.52 -10.25
N LEU A 92 29.42 -22.40 -9.32
CA LEU A 92 30.23 -23.54 -8.92
C LEU A 92 30.44 -24.53 -10.07
N LEU A 93 29.39 -24.81 -10.84
CA LEU A 93 29.48 -25.69 -12.00
C LEU A 93 30.39 -25.10 -13.07
N ALA A 94 30.27 -23.80 -13.37
CA ALA A 94 31.15 -23.10 -14.29
C ALA A 94 32.61 -23.12 -13.81
N PHE A 95 32.85 -22.89 -12.52
CA PHE A 95 34.19 -22.96 -11.92
C PHE A 95 34.79 -24.36 -12.00
N GLN A 96 34.01 -25.41 -11.70
CA GLN A 96 34.45 -26.79 -11.79
C GLN A 96 34.80 -27.19 -13.22
N LEU A 97 33.98 -26.78 -14.19
CA LEU A 97 34.27 -27.00 -15.61
C LEU A 97 35.54 -26.27 -16.03
N PHE A 98 35.70 -25.02 -15.62
CA PHE A 98 36.89 -24.22 -15.93
C PHE A 98 38.17 -24.87 -15.38
N MET A 99 38.17 -25.29 -14.11
CA MET A 99 39.30 -25.97 -13.48
C MET A 99 39.56 -27.38 -14.03
N GLY A 100 38.51 -28.10 -14.45
CA GLY A 100 38.65 -29.42 -15.06
C GLY A 100 39.12 -29.41 -16.51
N ILE A 101 38.92 -28.28 -17.23
CA ILE A 101 39.28 -28.11 -18.65
C ILE A 101 40.68 -27.51 -18.83
N LEU A 102 41.25 -26.83 -17.81
CA LEU A 102 42.67 -26.47 -17.78
C LEU A 102 43.47 -27.57 -17.05
N PRO A 103 43.95 -28.63 -17.74
CA PRO A 103 44.98 -29.48 -17.16
C PRO A 103 46.27 -28.64 -17.06
N THR A 104 46.82 -28.53 -15.86
CA THR A 104 48.21 -28.08 -15.64
C THR A 104 49.19 -29.09 -16.22
#